data_AF-A0A952YWM5-F1
#
_entry.id   AF-A0A952YWM5-F1
#
_cell.length_a   1.000
_cell.length_b   1.000
_cell.length_c   1.000
_cell.angle_alpha   90.00
_cell.angle_beta   90.00
_cell.angle_gamma   90.00
#
_symmetry.space_group_name_H-M   'P 1'
#
loop_
_entity.id
_entity.type
_entity.pdbx_description
1 polymer ?
#
loop_
_entity_poly.entity_id
_entity_poly.type
_entity_poly.pdbx_seq_one_letter_code
_entity_poly.pdbx_strand_id
1 'polypeptide(L)'
;MTERTLIISLNLEEGNLLLEALAECPFKSVFELIGKLNHQANHLFIAGASPQERRQFVFTEDELSFSLKALGNLPYHRVNKLLEDLNLQIETQCNKQRSAVASTDYVNI
;
A
#
# COMPACT_ATOMS: atom_id res chain seq x y z
N MET A 1 18.92 -2.26 9.28
CA MET A 1 17.59 -1.68 9.61
C MET A 1 16.59 -2.64 9.01
N THR A 2 15.78 -3.33 9.83
CA THR A 2 14.71 -4.18 9.31
C THR A 2 13.65 -3.27 8.72
N GLU A 3 13.58 -3.20 7.40
CA GLU A 3 12.56 -2.41 6.71
C GLU A 3 11.19 -3.00 7.05
N ARG A 4 10.39 -2.21 7.77
CA ARG A 4 9.06 -2.61 8.17
C ARG A 4 8.18 -2.69 6.92
N THR A 5 7.57 -3.85 6.68
CA THR A 5 6.66 -4.06 5.56
C THR A 5 5.20 -3.92 6.00
N LEU A 6 4.38 -3.30 5.16
CA LEU A 6 2.93 -3.20 5.29
C LEU A 6 2.24 -3.88 4.12
N ILE A 7 1.08 -4.49 4.38
CA ILE A 7 0.25 -5.16 3.38
C ILE A 7 -0.97 -4.31 3.12
N ILE A 8 -1.13 -3.81 1.90
CA ILE A 8 -2.23 -2.93 1.50
C ILE A 8 -3.11 -3.66 0.49
N SER A 9 -4.41 -3.70 0.75
CA SER A 9 -5.40 -4.30 -0.13
C SER A 9 -5.94 -3.26 -1.11
N LEU A 10 -5.70 -3.46 -2.40
CA LEU A 10 -6.12 -2.57 -3.49
C LEU A 10 -6.84 -3.37 -4.58
N ASN A 11 -7.92 -2.82 -5.13
CA ASN A 11 -8.49 -3.31 -6.38
C ASN A 11 -7.76 -2.69 -7.59
N LEU A 12 -8.19 -3.05 -8.81
CA LEU A 12 -7.52 -2.57 -10.02
C LEU A 12 -7.64 -1.05 -10.21
N GLU A 13 -8.79 -0.46 -9.90
CA GLU A 13 -9.02 0.98 -10.02
C GLU A 13 -8.14 1.78 -9.05
N GLU A 14 -8.09 1.34 -7.79
CA GLU A 14 -7.28 1.93 -6.73
C GLU A 14 -5.78 1.80 -7.05
N GLY A 15 -5.35 0.64 -7.55
CA GLY A 15 -3.97 0.41 -8.00
C GLY A 15 -3.59 1.31 -9.18
N ASN A 16 -4.47 1.49 -10.16
CA ASN A 16 -4.23 2.39 -11.28
C ASN A 16 -4.13 3.85 -10.83
N LEU A 17 -4.99 4.29 -9.90
CA LEU A 17 -4.92 5.65 -9.35
C LEU A 17 -3.60 5.90 -8.60
N LEU A 18 -3.11 4.89 -7.87
CA LEU A 18 -1.79 4.96 -7.24
C LEU A 18 -0.67 5.05 -8.27
N LEU A 19 -0.71 4.24 -9.34
CA LEU A 19 0.28 4.30 -10.42
C LEU A 19 0.26 5.64 -11.16
N GLU A 20 -0.92 6.21 -11.40
CA GLU A 20 -1.09 7.55 -11.97
C GLU A 20 -0.37 8.61 -11.11
N ALA A 21 -0.62 8.60 -9.79
CA ALA A 21 0.03 9.52 -8.87
C ALA A 21 1.57 9.38 -8.86
N LEU A 22 2.07 8.14 -8.92
CA LEU A 22 3.51 7.87 -8.98
C LEU A 22 4.11 8.32 -10.32
N ALA A 23 3.37 8.22 -11.43
CA ALA A 23 3.84 8.61 -12.75
C ALA A 23 4.06 10.14 -12.89
N GLU A 24 3.35 10.95 -12.11
CA GLU A 24 3.55 12.41 -12.04
C GLU A 24 4.84 12.81 -11.28
N CYS A 25 5.47 11.87 -10.58
CA CYS A 25 6.71 12.11 -9.86
C CYS A 25 7.96 11.94 -10.76
N PRO A 26 9.12 12.51 -10.40
CA PRO A 26 10.35 12.31 -11.15
C PRO A 26 10.69 10.82 -11.32
N PHE A 27 10.92 10.39 -12.56
CA PHE A 27 11.14 8.97 -12.91
C PHE A 27 12.17 8.25 -12.01
N LYS A 28 13.29 8.91 -11.70
CA LYS A 28 14.36 8.35 -10.84
C LYS A 28 13.88 7.96 -9.44
N SER A 29 12.82 8.57 -8.95
CA SER A 29 12.26 8.30 -7.63
C SER A 29 11.22 7.18 -7.63
N VAL A 30 10.66 6.83 -8.79
CA VAL A 30 9.49 5.94 -8.88
C VAL A 30 9.71 4.66 -9.68
N PHE A 31 10.75 4.57 -10.50
CA PHE A 31 10.91 3.46 -11.43
C PHE A 31 10.96 2.09 -10.75
N GLU A 32 11.67 1.96 -9.63
CA GLU A 32 11.75 0.68 -8.88
C GLU A 32 10.41 0.34 -8.26
N LEU A 33 9.75 1.31 -7.63
CA LEU A 33 8.46 1.13 -6.98
C LEU A 33 7.37 0.75 -8.00
N ILE A 34 7.26 1.47 -9.12
CA ILE A 34 6.32 1.15 -10.19
C ILE A 34 6.63 -0.24 -10.77
N GLY A 35 7.91 -0.56 -11.00
CA GLY A 35 8.32 -1.88 -11.47
C GLY A 35 7.89 -3.00 -10.51
N LYS A 36 8.10 -2.80 -9.21
CA LYS A 36 7.68 -3.71 -8.14
C LYS A 36 6.15 -3.88 -8.10
N LEU A 37 5.39 -2.78 -8.15
CA LEU A 37 3.92 -2.82 -8.11
C LEU A 37 3.35 -3.52 -9.34
N ASN A 38 3.89 -3.25 -10.53
CA ASN A 38 3.50 -3.94 -11.76
C ASN A 38 3.81 -5.43 -11.69
N HIS A 39 4.99 -5.80 -11.15
CA HIS A 39 5.32 -7.20 -10.96
C HIS A 39 4.33 -7.90 -10.02
N GLN A 40 3.97 -7.29 -8.89
CA GLN A 40 2.95 -7.81 -7.99
C GLN A 40 1.59 -7.92 -8.69
N ALA A 41 1.16 -6.89 -9.41
CA ALA A 41 -0.12 -6.87 -10.12
C ALA A 41 -0.24 -8.03 -11.13
N ASN A 42 0.81 -8.33 -11.89
CA ASN A 42 0.81 -9.43 -12.85
C ASN A 42 0.57 -10.81 -12.21
N HIS A 43 0.99 -11.00 -10.95
CA HIS A 43 0.74 -12.23 -10.20
C HIS A 43 -0.63 -12.22 -9.50
N LEU A 44 -1.10 -11.05 -9.09
CA LEU A 44 -2.34 -10.87 -8.33
C LEU A 44 -3.60 -10.83 -9.21
N PHE A 45 -3.47 -10.37 -10.46
CA PHE A 45 -4.55 -10.21 -11.43
C PHE A 45 -4.33 -11.12 -12.64
N ILE A 46 -4.36 -12.43 -12.42
CA ILE A 46 -4.36 -13.45 -13.49
C ILE A 46 -5.67 -13.41 -14.30
N ALA A 47 -5.65 -13.99 -15.50
CA ALA A 47 -6.83 -14.07 -16.37
C ALA A 47 -8.05 -14.67 -15.64
N GLY A 48 -9.13 -13.88 -15.54
CA GLY A 48 -10.36 -14.25 -14.82
C GLY A 48 -10.52 -13.60 -13.44
N ALA A 49 -9.52 -12.87 -12.93
CA ALA A 49 -9.67 -12.09 -11.70
C ALA A 49 -10.67 -10.94 -11.89
N SER A 50 -11.54 -10.73 -10.90
CA SER A 50 -12.48 -9.61 -10.91
C SER A 50 -11.74 -8.29 -10.67
N PRO A 51 -11.96 -7.24 -11.50
CA PRO A 51 -11.35 -5.92 -11.29
C PRO A 51 -11.71 -5.27 -9.95
N GLN A 52 -12.83 -5.66 -9.35
CA GLN A 52 -13.31 -5.14 -8.06
C GLN A 52 -12.73 -5.88 -6.85
N GLU A 53 -12.16 -7.07 -7.07
CA GLU A 53 -11.57 -7.84 -5.98
C GLU A 53 -10.29 -7.17 -5.52
N ARG A 54 -10.22 -6.85 -4.22
CA ARG A 54 -9.02 -6.28 -3.63
C ARG A 54 -7.95 -7.36 -3.46
N ARG A 55 -6.73 -7.03 -3.86
CA ARG A 55 -5.54 -7.88 -3.76
C ARG A 55 -4.49 -7.25 -2.87
N GLN A 56 -3.70 -8.09 -2.21
CA GLN A 56 -2.70 -7.67 -1.23
C GLN A 56 -1.38 -7.31 -1.90
N PHE A 57 -1.00 -6.05 -1.80
CA PHE A 57 0.28 -5.51 -2.22
C PHE A 57 1.17 -5.30 -1.00
N VAL A 58 2.45 -5.63 -1.14
CA VAL A 58 3.46 -5.45 -0.11
C VAL A 58 4.27 -4.20 -0.40
N PHE A 59 4.33 -3.32 0.60
CA PHE A 59 5.11 -2.10 0.62
C PHE A 59 6.11 -2.11 1.77
N THR A 60 7.26 -1.48 1.61
CA THR A 60 8.02 -0.96 2.76
C THR A 60 7.36 0.31 3.29
N GLU A 61 7.68 0.70 4.52
CA GLU A 61 7.17 1.94 5.11
C GLU A 61 7.52 3.18 4.27
N ASP A 62 8.75 3.24 3.72
CA ASP A 62 9.20 4.36 2.87
C ASP A 62 8.44 4.39 1.53
N GLU A 63 8.25 3.23 0.89
CA GLU A 63 7.48 3.13 -0.35
C GLU A 63 6.02 3.55 -0.13
N LEU A 64 5.41 3.15 0.98
CA LEU A 64 4.04 3.52 1.31
C LEU A 64 3.92 5.01 1.64
N SER A 65 4.85 5.55 2.43
CA SER A 65 4.91 6.99 2.74
C SER A 65 5.05 7.82 1.45
N PHE A 66 5.92 7.39 0.54
CA PHE A 66 6.08 8.02 -0.75
C PHE A 66 4.80 7.94 -1.60
N SER A 67 4.17 6.77 -1.64
CA SER A 67 2.90 6.53 -2.34
C SER A 67 1.77 7.45 -1.85
N LEU A 68 1.61 7.61 -0.53
CA LEU A 68 0.61 8.48 0.07
C LEU A 68 0.86 9.95 -0.27
N LYS A 69 2.12 10.39 -0.26
CA LYS A 69 2.50 11.76 -0.66
C LYS A 69 2.19 12.01 -2.13
N ALA A 70 2.48 11.05 -3.01
CA ALA A 70 2.16 11.14 -4.43
C ALA A 70 0.64 11.27 -4.64
N LEU A 71 -0.16 10.42 -3.99
CA LEU A 71 -1.63 10.50 -4.04
C LEU A 71 -2.15 11.85 -3.54
N GLY A 72 -1.56 12.42 -2.50
CA GLY A 72 -1.92 13.73 -1.95
C GLY A 72 -1.72 14.91 -2.91
N ASN A 73 -0.95 14.73 -4.00
CA ASN A 73 -0.76 15.76 -5.02
C ASN A 73 -1.86 15.75 -6.10
N LEU A 74 -2.69 14.70 -6.17
CA LEU A 74 -3.82 14.63 -7.08
C LEU A 74 -5.04 15.40 -6.54
N PRO A 75 -6.02 15.74 -7.40
CA PRO A 75 -7.24 16.41 -6.96
C PRO A 75 -7.98 15.63 -5.87
N TYR A 76 -8.26 16.30 -4.74
CA TYR A 76 -8.79 15.67 -3.53
C TYR A 76 -10.03 14.78 -3.75
N HIS A 77 -10.96 15.21 -4.59
CA HIS A 77 -12.19 14.45 -4.89
C HIS A 77 -11.95 13.09 -5.55
N ARG A 78 -10.77 12.87 -6.15
CA ARG A 78 -10.38 11.58 -6.74
C ARG A 78 -9.77 10.64 -5.71
N VAL A 79 -8.99 11.18 -4.77
CA VAL A 79 -8.12 10.38 -3.88
C VAL A 79 -8.63 10.24 -2.46
N ASN A 80 -9.58 11.07 -2.01
CA ASN A 80 -9.97 11.12 -0.59
C ASN A 80 -10.42 9.77 -0.03
N LYS A 81 -11.29 9.04 -0.74
CA LYS A 81 -11.77 7.72 -0.32
C LYS A 81 -10.64 6.70 -0.23
N LEU A 82 -9.72 6.71 -1.20
CA LEU A 82 -8.56 5.83 -1.18
C LEU A 82 -7.62 6.18 -0.02
N LEU A 83 -7.34 7.45 0.21
CA LEU A 83 -6.49 7.89 1.32
C LEU A 83 -7.09 7.54 2.69
N GLU A 84 -8.39 7.74 2.88
CA GLU A 84 -9.09 7.32 4.10
C GLU A 84 -8.99 5.81 4.33
N ASP A 85 -9.23 5.01 3.30
CA ASP A 85 -9.13 3.55 3.35
C ASP A 85 -7.69 3.08 3.66
N LEU A 86 -6.68 3.67 2.99
CA LEU A 86 -5.27 3.39 3.23
C LEU A 86 -4.86 3.69 4.67
N ASN A 87 -5.26 4.85 5.20
CA ASN A 87 -4.99 5.23 6.59
C ASN A 87 -5.59 4.21 7.57
N LEU A 88 -6.84 3.78 7.34
CA LEU A 88 -7.49 2.76 8.16
C LEU A 88 -6.75 1.41 8.12
N GLN A 89 -6.28 1.00 6.94
CA GLN A 89 -5.50 -0.23 6.78
C GLN A 89 -4.15 -0.16 7.52
N ILE A 90 -3.49 1.00 7.50
CA ILE A 90 -2.21 1.25 8.19
C ILE A 90 -2.41 1.24 9.72
N GLU A 91 -3.41 1.98 10.23
CA GLU A 91 -3.72 2.03 11.65
C GLU A 91 -4.04 0.66 12.22
N THR A 92 -4.85 -0.12 11.49
CA THR A 92 -5.21 -1.49 11.89
C THR A 92 -3.97 -2.39 12.00
N GLN A 93 -3.03 -2.29 11.06
CA GLN A 93 -1.80 -3.08 11.08
C GLN A 93 -0.85 -2.63 12.20
N CYS A 94 -0.67 -1.33 12.38
CA CYS A 94 0.12 -0.77 13.47
C CYS A 94 -0.41 -1.17 14.85
N ASN A 95 -1.73 -1.13 15.03
CA ASN A 95 -2.35 -1.51 16.29
C ASN A 95 -2.21 -3.01 16.57
N LYS A 96 -2.46 -3.87 15.58
CA LYS A 96 -2.26 -5.34 15.70
C LYS A 96 -0.82 -5.68 16.08
N GLN A 97 0.16 -4.98 15.51
CA GLN A 97 1.58 -5.21 15.80
C GLN A 97 1.94 -4.80 17.23
N ARG A 98 1.37 -3.70 17.73
CA ARG A 98 1.53 -3.25 19.12
C ARG A 98 0.95 -4.26 20.12
N SER A 99 -0.22 -4.81 19.82
CA SER A 99 -0.86 -5.85 20.64
C SER A 99 -0.07 -7.16 20.64
N ALA A 100 0.50 -7.58 19.51
CA ALA A 100 1.30 -8.80 19.42
C ALA A 100 2.59 -8.74 20.27
N VAL A 101 3.25 -7.59 20.30
CA VAL A 101 4.43 -7.38 21.18
C VAL A 101 4.01 -7.42 22.64
N ALA A 102 2.90 -6.77 23.01
CA ALA A 102 2.39 -6.78 24.39
C ALA A 102 1.94 -8.18 24.87
N SER A 103 1.42 -9.04 24.00
CA SER A 103 1.05 -10.42 24.36
C SER A 103 2.25 -11.36 24.56
N THR A 104 3.42 -11.02 24.04
CA THR A 104 4.62 -11.85 24.16
C THR A 104 5.32 -11.67 25.51
N ASP A 105 5.12 -10.51 26.17
CA ASP A 105 5.70 -10.21 27.49
C ASP A 105 4.97 -10.90 28.67
N TYR A 106 3.78 -11.46 28.46
CA TYR A 106 3.01 -12.16 29.52
C TYR A 106 3.18 -13.68 29.54
N VAL A 107 3.97 -14.27 28.63
CA VAL A 107 4.14 -15.74 28.52
C VAL A 107 5.45 -16.23 29.16
N ASN A 108 6.18 -15.38 29.87
CA ASN A 108 7.47 -15.75 30.47
C ASN A 108 7.55 -15.48 31.98
N ILE A 109 6.56 -15.99 32.74
CA ILE A 109 6.59 -16.08 34.21
C ILE A 109 6.27 -17.51 34.62
#